data_AF-A0A936H415-F1
#
_entry.id   AF-A0A936H415-F1
#
_cell.length_a   1.000
_cell.length_b   1.000
_cell.length_c   1.000
_cell.angle_alpha   90.00
_cell.angle_beta   90.00
_cell.angle_gamma   90.00
#
_symmetry.space_group_name_H-M   'P 1'
#
loop_
_entity.id
_entity.type
_entity.pdbx_description
1 polymer ?
#
loop_
_entity_poly.entity_id
_entity_poly.type
_entity_poly.pdbx_seq_one_letter_code
_entity_poly.pdbx_strand_id
1 'polypeptide(L)'
;ALRLSSLNNEAYQVLSDPDRRMQYLLKLLGALAEEGQNALPGSFLGEMMELNERIMELEFDFDPSVREQLLSQVAGMETALFEEVFPFLERFEPGRELLQDLGAIKDYYLKKRYLLRIKENLSKFANR
;
A
#
# COMPACT_ATOMS: atom_id res chain seq x y z
N ALA A 1 -16.80 25.34 -19.85
CA ALA A 1 -17.47 24.02 -19.81
C ALA A 1 -16.46 22.86 -19.76
N LEU A 2 -15.58 22.70 -20.75
CA LEU A 2 -14.59 21.59 -20.81
C LEU A 2 -13.71 21.46 -19.56
N ARG A 3 -13.10 22.54 -19.06
CA ARG A 3 -12.25 22.52 -17.86
C ARG A 3 -12.96 22.02 -16.60
N LEU A 4 -14.25 22.36 -16.44
CA LEU A 4 -15.07 21.91 -15.30
C LEU A 4 -15.47 20.44 -15.44
N SER A 5 -15.72 19.98 -16.68
CA SER A 5 -15.97 18.57 -16.98
C SER A 5 -14.74 17.70 -16.73
N SER A 6 -13.56 18.16 -17.15
CA SER A 6 -12.28 17.48 -16.88
C SER A 6 -12.00 17.36 -15.38
N LEU A 7 -12.22 18.43 -14.61
CA LEU A 7 -12.07 18.41 -13.15
C LEU A 7 -13.02 17.40 -12.50
N ASN A 8 -14.28 17.36 -12.94
CA ASN A 8 -15.28 16.44 -12.39
C ASN A 8 -14.91 14.98 -12.67
N ASN A 9 -14.43 14.68 -13.88
CA ASN A 9 -13.97 13.34 -14.24
C ASN A 9 -12.74 12.92 -13.43
N GLU A 10 -11.79 13.83 -13.23
CA GLU A 10 -10.60 13.56 -12.41
C GLU A 10 -10.96 13.31 -10.94
N ALA A 11 -11.84 14.15 -10.37
CA ALA A 11 -12.35 13.96 -9.02
C ALA A 11 -13.06 12.61 -8.87
N TYR A 12 -13.91 12.24 -9.84
CA TYR A 12 -14.57 10.94 -9.84
C TYR A 12 -13.55 9.79 -9.82
N GLN A 13 -12.56 9.81 -10.72
CA GLN A 13 -11.54 8.75 -10.80
C GLN A 13 -10.70 8.61 -9.53
N VAL A 14 -10.41 9.72 -8.84
CA VAL A 14 -9.65 9.71 -7.59
C VAL A 14 -10.49 9.20 -6.44
N LEU A 15 -11.75 9.64 -6.34
CA LEU A 15 -12.61 9.34 -5.18
C LEU A 15 -13.32 7.98 -5.27
N SER A 16 -13.45 7.42 -6.48
CA SER A 16 -14.01 6.08 -6.71
C SER A 16 -13.06 4.95 -6.36
N ASP A 17 -11.75 5.18 -6.46
CA ASP A 17 -10.71 4.20 -6.16
C ASP A 17 -10.25 4.36 -4.70
N PRO A 18 -10.39 3.33 -3.84
CA PRO A 18 -10.04 3.44 -2.42
C PRO A 18 -8.59 3.86 -2.17
N ASP A 19 -7.63 3.41 -2.99
CA ASP A 19 -6.20 3.69 -2.83
C ASP A 19 -5.87 5.12 -3.27
N ARG A 20 -6.41 5.56 -4.41
CA ARG A 20 -6.29 6.94 -4.88
C ARG A 20 -6.95 7.91 -3.91
N ARG A 21 -8.12 7.55 -3.37
CA ARG A 21 -8.82 8.35 -2.37
C ARG A 21 -8.00 8.49 -1.09
N MET A 22 -7.42 7.39 -0.60
CA MET A 22 -6.57 7.42 0.59
C MET A 22 -5.31 8.27 0.35
N GLN A 23 -4.62 8.07 -0.78
CA GLN A 23 -3.48 8.90 -1.16
C GLN A 23 -3.84 10.39 -1.20
N TYR A 24 -4.98 10.73 -1.82
CA TYR A 24 -5.45 12.10 -1.95
C TYR A 24 -5.71 12.74 -0.59
N LEU A 25 -6.42 12.05 0.32
CA LEU A 25 -6.69 12.53 1.67
C LEU A 25 -5.40 12.75 2.46
N LEU A 26 -4.46 11.80 2.41
CA LEU A 26 -3.18 11.95 3.09
C LEU A 26 -2.35 13.12 2.55
N LYS A 27 -2.41 13.42 1.25
CA LYS A 27 -1.78 14.62 0.67
C LYS A 27 -2.49 15.90 1.13
N LEU A 28 -3.82 15.91 1.12
CA LEU A 28 -4.62 17.06 1.54
C LEU A 28 -4.34 17.45 3.00
N LEU A 29 -4.12 16.45 3.86
CA LEU A 29 -3.83 16.62 5.29
C LEU A 29 -2.34 16.83 5.59
N GLY A 30 -1.48 16.92 4.56
CA GLY A 30 -0.04 17.12 4.73
C GLY A 30 0.68 15.93 5.38
N ALA A 31 0.08 14.75 5.40
CA ALA A 31 0.64 13.56 6.05
C ALA A 31 1.75 12.90 5.21
N LEU A 32 1.66 13.01 3.88
CA LEU A 32 2.67 12.48 2.97
C LEU A 32 3.75 13.53 2.70
N ALA A 33 5.00 13.19 2.99
CA ALA A 33 6.16 13.94 2.52
C ALA A 33 6.30 13.81 0.99
N GLU A 34 7.24 14.56 0.41
CA GLU A 34 7.57 14.45 -1.01
C GLU A 34 7.94 13.00 -1.38
N GLU A 35 7.79 12.68 -2.68
CA GLU A 35 8.09 11.33 -3.16
C GLU A 35 9.53 10.94 -2.81
N GLY A 36 9.68 9.77 -2.18
CA GLY A 36 10.98 9.26 -1.73
C GLY A 36 11.41 9.67 -0.31
N GLN A 37 10.70 10.62 0.35
CA GLN A 37 11.05 11.07 1.71
C GLN A 37 10.28 10.33 2.82
N ASN A 38 9.24 9.57 2.47
CA ASN A 38 8.48 8.80 3.45
C ASN A 38 9.25 7.53 3.84
N ALA A 39 9.61 7.41 5.13
CA ALA A 39 10.26 6.23 5.67
C ALA A 39 9.25 5.18 6.12
N LEU A 40 9.56 3.91 5.87
CA LEU A 40 8.82 2.77 6.41
C LEU A 40 9.39 2.37 7.78
N PRO A 41 8.59 1.77 8.68
CA PRO A 41 9.08 1.25 9.96
C PRO A 41 10.20 0.22 9.75
N GLY A 42 11.23 0.26 10.60
CA GLY A 42 12.40 -0.64 10.49
C GLY A 42 12.05 -2.11 10.60
N SER A 43 11.07 -2.47 11.44
CA SER A 43 10.56 -3.84 11.56
C SER A 43 9.97 -4.35 10.24
N PHE A 44 9.19 -3.52 9.56
CA PHE A 44 8.63 -3.84 8.25
C PHE A 44 9.73 -3.98 7.19
N LEU A 45 10.72 -3.08 7.19
CA LEU A 45 11.84 -3.17 6.25
C LEU A 45 12.64 -4.47 6.41
N GLY A 46 12.85 -4.94 7.65
CA GLY A 46 13.49 -6.23 7.92
C GLY A 46 12.74 -7.39 7.28
N GLU A 47 11.42 -7.46 7.49
CA GLU A 47 10.57 -8.49 6.88
C GLU A 47 10.56 -8.41 5.34
N MET A 48 10.56 -7.19 4.78
CA MET A 48 10.65 -7.00 3.32
C MET A 48 12.00 -7.39 2.75
N MET A 49 13.10 -7.27 3.51
CA MET A 49 14.41 -7.76 3.08
C MET A 49 14.41 -9.28 2.95
N GLU A 50 13.94 -10.00 3.97
CA GLU A 50 13.82 -11.47 3.95
C GLU A 50 12.91 -11.95 2.80
N LEU A 51 11.79 -11.24 2.59
CA LEU A 51 10.87 -11.58 1.51
C LEU A 51 11.48 -11.35 0.12
N ASN A 52 12.20 -10.25 -0.08
CA ASN A 52 12.87 -9.96 -1.35
C ASN A 52 14.02 -10.94 -1.64
N GLU A 53 14.73 -11.41 -0.62
CA GLU A 53 15.76 -12.44 -0.77
C GLU A 53 15.14 -13.73 -1.34
N ARG A 54 14.04 -14.20 -0.76
CA ARG A 54 13.32 -15.39 -1.26
C ARG A 54 12.75 -15.20 -2.66
N ILE A 55 12.34 -13.99 -3.02
CA ILE A 55 11.91 -13.68 -4.40
C ILE A 55 13.09 -13.76 -5.36
N MET A 56 14.27 -13.29 -4.96
CA MET A 56 15.49 -13.39 -5.77
C MET A 56 15.93 -14.85 -5.97
N GLU A 57 15.82 -15.69 -4.93
CA GLU A 57 16.05 -17.13 -5.04
C GLU A 57 15.07 -17.76 -6.04
N LEU A 58 13.78 -17.42 -5.95
CA LEU A 58 12.76 -17.87 -6.90
C LEU A 58 13.02 -17.39 -8.34
N GLU A 59 13.61 -16.20 -8.52
CA GLU A 59 14.01 -15.69 -9.84
C GLU A 59 15.10 -16.55 -10.49
N PHE A 60 16.01 -17.07 -9.68
CA PHE A 60 17.15 -17.88 -10.10
C PHE A 60 16.79 -19.34 -10.30
N ASP A 61 16.07 -19.93 -9.35
CA ASP A 61 15.58 -21.31 -9.38
C ASP A 61 14.07 -21.34 -9.13
N PHE A 62 13.30 -21.40 -10.21
CA PHE A 62 11.85 -21.26 -10.13
C PHE A 62 11.19 -22.52 -9.58
N ASP A 63 10.55 -22.36 -8.42
CA ASP A 63 9.65 -23.36 -7.83
C ASP A 63 8.23 -22.78 -7.68
N PRO A 64 7.22 -23.35 -8.37
CA PRO A 64 5.84 -22.87 -8.27
C PRO A 64 5.24 -22.99 -6.87
N SER A 65 5.70 -23.94 -6.05
CA SER A 65 5.25 -24.10 -4.67
C SER A 65 5.78 -22.98 -3.78
N VAL A 66 7.04 -22.55 -3.97
CA VAL A 66 7.64 -21.41 -3.28
C VAL A 66 6.94 -20.12 -3.68
N ARG A 67 6.61 -19.95 -4.97
CA ARG A 67 5.81 -18.81 -5.45
C ARG A 67 4.47 -18.73 -4.74
N GLU A 68 3.74 -19.84 -4.63
CA GLU A 68 2.42 -19.88 -3.98
C GLU A 68 2.53 -19.56 -2.48
N GLN A 69 3.57 -20.07 -1.81
CA GLN A 69 3.85 -19.71 -0.41
C GLN A 69 4.13 -18.22 -0.23
N LEU A 70 4.92 -17.61 -1.12
CA LEU A 70 5.20 -16.17 -1.10
C LEU A 70 3.93 -15.34 -1.34
N LEU A 71 3.08 -15.74 -2.28
CA LEU A 71 1.79 -15.09 -2.52
C LEU A 71 0.87 -15.18 -1.29
N SER A 72 0.78 -16.35 -0.67
CA SER A 72 0.00 -16.55 0.55
C SER A 72 0.55 -15.73 1.72
N GLN A 73 1.87 -15.64 1.87
CA GLN A 73 2.50 -14.81 2.89
C GLN A 73 2.13 -13.34 2.69
N VAL A 74 2.28 -12.81 1.48
CA VAL A 74 1.94 -11.42 1.17
C VAL A 74 0.46 -11.14 1.41
N ALA A 75 -0.44 -12.05 1.04
CA ALA A 75 -1.88 -11.91 1.31
C ALA A 75 -2.19 -11.89 2.82
N GLY A 76 -1.49 -12.70 3.61
CA GLY A 76 -1.56 -12.68 5.07
C GLY A 76 -1.11 -11.33 5.65
N MET A 77 -0.02 -10.78 5.14
CA MET A 77 0.46 -9.44 5.54
C MET A 77 -0.55 -8.34 5.17
N GLU A 78 -1.13 -8.38 3.96
CA GLU A 78 -2.17 -7.42 3.56
C GLU A 78 -3.38 -7.46 4.50
N THR A 79 -3.79 -8.67 4.90
CA THR A 79 -4.91 -8.86 5.84
C THR A 79 -4.57 -8.29 7.22
N ALA A 80 -3.41 -8.64 7.77
CA ALA A 80 -2.96 -8.14 9.07
C ALA A 80 -2.84 -6.61 9.09
N LEU A 81 -2.29 -6.01 8.02
CA LEU A 81 -2.20 -4.56 7.88
C LEU A 81 -3.58 -3.90 7.84
N PHE A 82 -4.55 -4.52 7.17
CA PHE A 82 -5.91 -3.99 7.12
C PHE A 82 -6.58 -4.06 8.50
N GLU A 83 -6.45 -5.19 9.21
CA GLU A 83 -6.98 -5.33 10.58
C GLU A 83 -6.34 -4.33 11.55
N GLU A 84 -5.04 -4.08 11.42
CA GLU A 84 -4.32 -3.08 12.24
C GLU A 84 -4.86 -1.67 12.01
N VAL A 85 -5.10 -1.27 10.76
CA VAL A 85 -5.54 0.09 10.43
C VAL A 85 -7.05 0.29 10.58
N PHE A 86 -7.85 -0.78 10.52
CA PHE A 86 -9.31 -0.70 10.43
C PHE A 86 -9.95 0.17 11.53
N PRO A 87 -9.57 0.04 12.82
CA PRO A 87 -10.13 0.90 13.87
C PRO A 87 -9.82 2.39 13.69
N PHE A 88 -8.70 2.71 13.03
CA PHE A 88 -8.29 4.09 12.73
C PHE A 88 -9.09 4.66 11.56
N LEU A 89 -9.42 3.81 10.57
CA LEU A 89 -10.29 4.18 9.45
C LEU A 89 -11.73 4.42 9.90
N GLU A 90 -12.27 3.57 10.79
CA GLU A 90 -13.66 3.69 11.25
C GLU A 90 -13.93 4.96 12.05
N ARG A 91 -12.96 5.40 12.86
CA ARG A 91 -13.08 6.61 13.67
C ARG A 91 -12.57 7.88 13.00
N PHE A 92 -12.07 7.77 11.76
CA PHE A 92 -11.51 8.91 11.05
C PHE A 92 -12.61 9.92 10.72
N GLU A 93 -12.56 11.08 11.37
CA GLU A 93 -13.49 12.19 11.13
C GLU A 93 -12.76 13.40 10.50
N PRO A 94 -13.14 13.80 9.27
CA PRO A 94 -12.61 15.00 8.65
C PRO A 94 -12.81 16.26 9.52
N GLY A 95 -11.75 17.02 9.78
CA GLY A 95 -11.73 18.21 10.64
C GLY A 95 -11.61 17.95 12.14
N ARG A 96 -11.50 16.68 12.57
CA ARG A 96 -11.27 16.26 13.96
C ARG A 96 -10.22 15.14 14.05
N GLU A 97 -9.36 15.06 13.04
CA GLU A 97 -8.37 14.00 12.90
C GLU A 97 -7.38 14.04 14.06
N LEU A 98 -7.21 12.91 14.74
CA LEU A 98 -6.11 12.74 15.68
C LEU A 98 -4.82 12.49 14.90
N LEU A 99 -3.73 13.15 15.30
CA LEU A 99 -2.40 12.94 14.68
C LEU A 99 -2.00 11.46 14.67
N GLN A 100 -2.41 10.71 15.70
CA GLN A 100 -2.18 9.27 15.79
C GLN A 100 -2.90 8.50 14.69
N ASP A 101 -4.16 8.86 14.39
CA ASP A 101 -4.96 8.18 13.37
C ASP A 101 -4.40 8.44 11.98
N LEU A 102 -4.04 9.69 11.71
CA LEU A 102 -3.38 10.08 10.47
C LEU A 102 -2.04 9.36 10.28
N GLY A 103 -1.26 9.20 11.36
CA GLY A 103 -0.02 8.43 11.38
C GLY A 103 -0.22 6.96 11.02
N ALA A 104 -1.17 6.29 11.68
CA ALA A 104 -1.47 4.88 11.42
C ALA A 104 -1.98 4.64 9.98
N ILE A 105 -2.85 5.51 9.48
CA ILE A 105 -3.38 5.43 8.10
C ILE A 105 -2.26 5.68 7.08
N LYS A 106 -1.36 6.63 7.35
CA LYS A 106 -0.17 6.87 6.51
C LYS A 106 0.72 5.63 6.45
N ASP A 107 1.03 5.04 7.60
CA ASP A 107 1.90 3.87 7.69
C ASP A 107 1.30 2.68 6.96
N TYR A 108 -0.01 2.43 7.14
CA TYR A 108 -0.76 1.44 6.37
C TYR A 108 -0.64 1.68 4.86
N TYR A 109 -0.90 2.91 4.40
CA TYR A 109 -0.84 3.25 2.99
C TYR A 109 0.56 2.99 2.39
N LEU A 110 1.63 3.36 3.09
CA LEU A 110 3.00 3.14 2.63
C LEU A 110 3.34 1.64 2.56
N LYS A 111 2.99 0.87 3.60
CA LYS A 111 3.22 -0.60 3.64
C LYS A 111 2.41 -1.30 2.55
N LYS A 112 1.14 -0.95 2.37
CA LYS A 112 0.27 -1.50 1.31
C LYS A 112 0.87 -1.27 -0.08
N ARG A 113 1.36 -0.07 -0.37
CA ARG A 113 2.03 0.22 -1.66
C ARG A 113 3.29 -0.60 -1.88
N TYR A 114 4.04 -0.89 -0.82
CA TYR A 114 5.21 -1.73 -0.91
C TYR A 114 4.81 -3.19 -1.25
N LEU A 115 3.83 -3.75 -0.54
CA LEU A 115 3.32 -5.10 -0.83
C LEU A 115 2.73 -5.22 -2.24
N LEU A 116 2.07 -4.17 -2.75
CA LEU A 116 1.59 -4.14 -4.13
C LEU A 116 2.74 -4.34 -5.13
N ARG A 117 3.88 -3.64 -4.94
CA ARG A 117 5.06 -3.80 -5.80
C ARG A 117 5.63 -5.22 -5.75
N ILE A 118 5.61 -5.84 -4.58
CA ILE A 118 6.01 -7.26 -4.45
C ILE A 118 5.07 -8.16 -5.24
N LYS A 119 3.74 -7.98 -5.11
CA LYS A 119 2.76 -8.76 -5.88
C LYS A 119 2.92 -8.57 -7.38
N GLU A 120 3.17 -7.34 -7.82
CA GLU A 120 3.49 -7.03 -9.22
C GLU A 120 4.75 -7.77 -9.66
N ASN A 121 5.81 -7.82 -8.82
CA ASN A 121 7.00 -8.60 -9.15
C ASN A 121 6.70 -10.10 -9.23
N LEU A 122 5.99 -10.65 -8.25
CA LEU A 122 5.59 -12.07 -8.22
C LEU A 122 4.67 -12.45 -9.39
N SER A 123 3.87 -11.51 -9.91
CA SER A 123 3.00 -11.73 -11.06
C SER A 123 3.77 -11.96 -12.36
N LYS A 124 5.02 -11.47 -12.45
CA LYS A 124 5.88 -11.70 -13.62
C LYS A 124 6.25 -13.17 -13.80
N PHE A 125 6.23 -13.97 -12.73
CA PHE A 125 6.45 -15.41 -12.80
C PHE A 125 5.21 -16.19 -13.24
N ALA A 126 4.03 -15.57 -13.33
CA ALA A 126 2.80 -16.27 -13.73
C ALA A 126 2.85 -16.79 -15.20
N ASN A 127 3.78 -16.28 -16.00
CA ASN A 127 3.99 -16.67 -17.39
C ASN A 127 5.22 -17.58 -17.59
N ARG A 128 5.88 -18.03 -16.51
CA ARG A 128 7.06 -18.92 -16.56
C ARG A 128 6.68 -20.38 -16.36
#